data_AF-A0A967MZK2-F1
#
_entry.id   AF-A0A967MZK2-F1
#
_cell.length_a   1.000
_cell.length_b   1.000
_cell.length_c   1.000
_cell.angle_alpha   90.00
_cell.angle_beta   90.00
_cell.angle_gamma   90.00
#
_symmetry.space_group_name_H-M   'P 1'
#
loop_
_entity.id
_entity.type
_entity.pdbx_description
1 polymer ?
#
loop_
_entity_poly.entity_id
_entity_poly.type
_entity_poly.pdbx_seq_one_letter_code
_entity_poly.pdbx_strand_id
1 'polypeptide(L)' 'DVDRFRNINDTAGHAVGDRVLTAVSRILGGVIRPGDTIGRLGNDEFGIVFHEVPRAEQVSRLVSRVADRFPERVEIE' A
#
# COMPACT_ATOMS: atom_id res chain seq x y z
N ASP A 1 2.83 -5.58 3.07
CA ASP A 1 2.12 -5.90 4.31
C ASP A 1 2.09 -4.65 5.19
N VAL A 2 1.05 -4.48 6.01
CA VAL A 2 0.99 -3.36 6.96
C VAL A 2 1.55 -3.83 8.30
N ASP A 3 2.78 -3.42 8.60
CA ASP A 3 3.47 -3.85 9.82
C ASP A 3 2.64 -3.59 11.08
N ARG A 4 2.53 -4.63 11.92
CA ARG A 4 1.85 -4.59 13.23
C ARG A 4 0.37 -4.25 13.17
N PHE A 5 -0.30 -4.50 12.04
CA PHE A 5 -1.73 -4.18 11.88
C PHE A 5 -2.63 -4.82 12.96
N ARG A 6 -2.37 -6.08 13.34
CA ARG A 6 -3.08 -6.72 14.46
C ARG A 6 -2.93 -5.94 15.77
N ASN A 7 -1.72 -5.50 16.12
CA ASN A 7 -1.48 -4.74 17.35
C ASN A 7 -2.25 -3.41 17.35
N ILE A 8 -2.40 -2.77 16.20
CA ILE A 8 -3.21 -1.56 16.05
C ILE A 8 -4.67 -1.87 16.34
N ASN A 9 -5.23 -2.94 15.76
CA ASN A 9 -6.61 -3.36 16.03
C ASN A 9 -6.83 -3.68 17.51
N ASP A 10 -5.91 -4.42 18.13
CA ASP A 10 -6.03 -4.86 19.51
C ASP A 10 -5.91 -3.68 20.50
N THR A 11 -5.08 -2.68 20.18
CA THR A 11 -4.80 -1.54 21.09
C THR A 11 -5.74 -0.36 20.87
N ALA A 12 -6.07 -0.04 19.62
CA ALA A 12 -6.79 1.17 19.24
C ALA A 12 -8.17 0.88 18.60
N GLY A 13 -8.50 -0.39 18.40
CA GLY A 13 -9.78 -0.83 17.86
C GLY A 13 -9.82 -0.91 16.33
N HIS A 14 -10.76 -1.71 15.82
CA HIS A 14 -10.92 -1.96 14.39
C HIS A 14 -11.20 -0.69 13.56
N ALA A 15 -11.93 0.28 14.11
CA ALA A 15 -12.19 1.54 13.41
C ALA A 15 -10.90 2.32 13.10
N VAL A 16 -9.89 2.23 13.96
CA VAL A 16 -8.56 2.80 13.72
C VAL A 16 -7.81 1.99 12.68
N GLY A 17 -7.88 0.66 12.74
CA GLY A 17 -7.34 -0.21 11.69
C GLY A 17 -7.91 0.10 10.31
N ASP A 18 -9.21 0.30 10.19
CA ASP A 18 -9.87 0.65 8.92
C ASP A 18 -9.37 1.99 8.37
N ARG A 19 -9.11 2.97 9.24
CA ARG A 19 -8.50 4.25 8.85
C ARG A 19 -7.07 4.06 8.34
N VAL A 20 -6.28 3.19 8.98
CA VAL A 20 -4.93 2.84 8.51
C VAL A 20 -4.98 2.21 7.12
N LEU A 21 -5.84 1.20 6.92
CA LEU A 21 -5.98 0.53 5.61
C LEU A 21 -6.46 1.49 4.52
N THR A 22 -7.34 2.42 4.87
CA THR A 22 -7.82 3.47 3.97
C THR A 22 -6.68 4.41 3.57
N ALA A 23 -5.86 4.85 4.53
CA ALA A 23 -4.70 5.69 4.26
C ALA A 23 -3.67 4.97 3.38
N VAL A 24 -3.36 3.70 3.68
CA VAL A 24 -2.47 2.86 2.85
C VAL A 24 -3.00 2.73 1.42
N SER A 25 -4.30 2.48 1.26
CA SER A 25 -4.96 2.40 -0.05
C SER A 25 -4.81 3.70 -0.85
N ARG A 26 -4.96 4.85 -0.19
CA ARG A 26 -4.78 6.17 -0.82
C ARG A 26 -3.33 6.43 -1.22
N ILE A 27 -2.38 6.10 -0.34
CA ILE A 27 -0.94 6.25 -0.62
C ILE A 27 -0.56 5.43 -1.85
N LEU A 28 -0.88 4.13 -1.83
CA LEU A 28 -0.52 3.25 -2.95
C LEU A 28 -1.26 3.63 -4.25
N GLY A 29 -2.54 4.02 -4.15
CA GLY A 29 -3.32 4.52 -5.29
C GLY A 29 -2.75 5.80 -5.91
N GLY A 30 -2.12 6.67 -5.11
CA GLY A 30 -1.45 7.87 -5.61
C GLY A 30 -0.07 7.63 -6.24
N VAL A 31 0.50 6.44 -6.07
CA VAL A 31 1.83 6.10 -6.61
C VAL A 31 1.76 5.34 -7.93
N ILE A 32 0.73 4.51 -8.10
CA ILE A 32 0.54 3.73 -9.31
C ILE A 32 0.05 4.60 -10.47
N ARG A 33 0.42 4.24 -11.70
CA ARG A 33 -0.05 4.97 -12.89
C ARG A 33 -1.46 4.50 -13.29
N PRO A 34 -2.21 5.32 -14.06
CA PRO A 34 -3.43 4.86 -14.72
C PRO A 34 -3.14 3.57 -15.52
N GLY A 35 -4.02 2.58 -15.38
CA GLY A 35 -3.88 1.27 -16.01
C GLY A 35 -3.26 0.19 -15.12
N ASP A 36 -2.43 0.56 -14.12
CA ASP A 36 -1.99 -0.39 -13.10
C ASP A 36 -3.16 -0.77 -12.18
N THR A 37 -3.10 -1.95 -11.56
CA THR A 37 -4.14 -2.43 -10.66
C THR A 37 -3.58 -2.60 -9.25
N ILE A 38 -4.31 -2.11 -8.25
CA ILE A 38 -4.05 -2.39 -6.83
C ILE A 38 -5.24 -3.13 -6.23
N GLY A 39 -4.93 -4.10 -5.37
CA GLY A 39 -5.94 -4.82 -4.60
C GLY A 39 -5.47 -5.12 -3.19
N ARG A 40 -6.42 -5.23 -2.27
CA ARG A 40 -6.20 -5.84 -0.96
C ARG A 40 -6.33 -7.35 -1.11
N LEU A 41 -5.28 -8.09 -0.78
CA LEU A 41 -5.20 -9.54 -0.93
C LEU A 41 -5.60 -10.29 0.35
N GLY A 42 -5.36 -9.66 1.50
CA GLY A 42 -5.62 -10.22 2.82
C GLY A 42 -6.06 -9.17 3.83
N ASN A 43 -5.86 -9.44 5.12
CA ASN A 43 -6.26 -8.50 6.17
C ASN A 43 -5.43 -7.20 6.12
N ASP A 44 -4.12 -7.32 5.97
CA ASP A 44 -3.12 -6.24 5.94
C ASP A 44 -2.27 -6.26 4.67
N GLU A 45 -2.52 -7.24 3.81
CA GLU A 45 -1.76 -7.46 2.59
C GLU A 45 -2.38 -6.75 1.38
N PHE A 46 -1.53 -6.05 0.64
CA PHE A 46 -1.85 -5.39 -0.62
C PHE A 46 -0.96 -5.92 -1.73
N GLY A 47 -1.53 -6.02 -2.93
CA GLY A 47 -0.83 -6.41 -4.15
C GLY A 47 -1.01 -5.36 -5.24
N ILE A 48 0.03 -5.20 -6.05
CA ILE A 48 0.01 -4.32 -7.23
C ILE A 48 0.36 -5.15 -8.46
N VAL A 49 -0.44 -5.00 -9.52
CA VAL A 49 -0.19 -5.54 -10.85
C VAL A 49 0.17 -4.39 -11.76
N PHE A 50 1.43 -4.36 -12.19
CA PHE A 50 1.91 -3.41 -13.18
C PHE A 50 1.64 -3.97 -14.58
N HIS A 51 0.81 -3.27 -15.35
CA HIS A 51 0.54 -3.63 -16.74
C HIS A 51 1.58 -2.98 -17.65
N GLU A 52 1.79 -3.48 -18.87
CA GLU A 52 2.67 -2.84 -19.86
C GLU A 52 4.08 -2.50 -19.33
N VAL A 53 4.80 -3.50 -18.83
CA VAL A 53 6.20 -3.38 -18.40
C VAL A 53 7.09 -4.15 -19.38
N PRO A 54 7.48 -3.54 -20.52
CA PRO A 54 8.18 -4.25 -21.59
C PRO A 54 9.62 -4.64 -21.25
N ARG A 55 10.21 -4.05 -20.20
CA ARG A 55 11.60 -4.32 -19.80
C ARG A 55 11.75 -4.51 -18.30
N ALA A 56 12.58 -5.48 -17.90
CA ALA A 56 12.81 -5.81 -16.50
C ALA A 56 13.38 -4.62 -15.70
N GLU A 57 14.20 -3.76 -16.30
CA GLU A 57 14.79 -2.60 -15.63
C GLU A 57 13.74 -1.52 -15.25
N GLN A 58 12.55 -1.59 -15.82
CA GLN A 58 11.43 -0.72 -15.42
C GLN A 58 10.78 -1.19 -14.13
N VAL A 59 10.80 -2.49 -13.84
CA VAL A 59 10.24 -3.06 -12.60
C VAL A 59 10.94 -2.46 -11.38
N SER A 60 12.28 -2.42 -11.37
CA SER A 60 13.04 -1.84 -10.26
C SER A 60 12.64 -0.38 -10.00
N ARG A 61 12.45 0.43 -11.07
CA ARG A 61 12.01 1.82 -10.93
C ARG A 61 10.59 1.96 -10.40
N LEU A 62 9.68 1.07 -10.78
CA LEU A 62 8.31 1.05 -10.26
C LEU A 62 8.30 0.66 -8.77
N VAL A 63 9.07 -0.35 -8.40
CA VAL A 63 9.23 -0.79 -7.00
C VAL A 63 9.84 0.32 -6.14
N SER A 64 10.92 0.96 -6.60
CA SER A 64 11.53 2.09 -5.88
C SER A 64 10.54 3.23 -5.66
N ARG A 65 9.74 3.57 -6.67
CA ARG A 65 8.71 4.62 -6.53
C ARG A 65 7.68 4.30 -5.45
N VAL A 66 7.23 3.05 -5.36
CA VAL A 66 6.32 2.60 -4.30
C VAL A 66 7.00 2.70 -2.94
N ALA A 67 8.24 2.20 -2.81
CA ALA A 67 8.99 2.26 -1.56
C ALA A 67 9.25 3.70 -1.10
N ASP A 68 9.68 4.60 -1.99
CA ASP A 68 10.02 6.00 -1.69
C ASP A 68 8.80 6.83 -1.24
N ARG A 69 7.60 6.41 -1.62
CA ARG A 69 6.35 7.08 -1.22
C ARG A 69 5.64 6.41 -0.06
N PHE A 70 6.01 5.18 0.28
CA PHE A 70 5.44 4.49 1.43
C PHE A 70 6.08 5.04 2.70
N PRO A 71 5.32 5.73 3.56
CA PRO A 71 5.91 6.40 4.70
C PRO A 71 6.27 5.39 5.80
N GLU A 72 7.32 5.69 6.57
CA GLU A 72 7.63 4.94 7.80
C GLU A 72 6.53 5.06 8.86
N ARG A 73 5.67 6.09 8.75
CA ARG A 73 4.54 6.34 9.64
C ARG A 73 3.33 6.80 8.84
N VAL A 74 2.20 6.15 9.08
CA VAL A 74 0.92 6.54 8.49
C VAL A 74 0.17 7.38 9.52
N GLU A 75 -0.03 8.66 9.21
CA GLU A 75 -0.93 9.52 9.97
C GLU A 75 -2.36 9.31 9.48
N ILE A 76 -3.29 9.18 10.43
CA ILE A 76 -4.71 8.97 10.18
C ILE A 76 -5.48 10.13 10.82
N GLU A 77 -6.33 10.81 10.03
CA GLU A 77 -7.22 11.91 10.46
C GLU A 77 -8.41 11.41 11.27
#